data_AF-A0A1S3Y473-F1
#
_entry.id   AF-A0A1S3Y473-F1
#
_cell.length_a   1.000
_cell.length_b   1.000
_cell.length_c   1.000
_cell.angle_alpha   90.00
_cell.angle_beta   90.00
_cell.angle_gamma   90.00
#
_symmetry.space_group_name_H-M   'P 1'
#
loop_
_entity.id
_entity.type
_entity.pdbx_description
1 polymer ?
#
loop_
_entity_poly.entity_id
_entity_poly.type
_entity_poly.pdbx_seq_one_letter_code
_entity_poly.pdbx_strand_id
1 'polypeptide(L)'
;MSSFNPLTSILNQNKLEGSNYVDWERNLNIVLTVEGYKLVITEECLEKPDEDANDDQVKVYDKWVKADEMARCYILVSMANVLQYQHQSMGSAYDMLESLKKYSVSKIVRLRRQP
;
A
#
# COMPACT_ATOMS: atom_id res chain seq x y z
N MET A 1 6.31 -25.63 -0.57
CA MET A 1 5.12 -25.29 -1.37
C MET A 1 4.59 -23.97 -0.84
N SER A 2 4.64 -22.89 -1.61
CA SER A 2 4.01 -21.63 -1.24
C SER A 2 2.50 -21.88 -1.13
N SER A 3 1.94 -21.74 0.07
CA SER A 3 0.50 -21.84 0.28
C SER A 3 -0.17 -20.75 -0.53
N PHE A 4 -1.04 -21.15 -1.47
CA PHE A 4 -1.93 -20.22 -2.14
C PHE A 4 -2.76 -19.51 -1.08
N ASN A 5 -2.56 -18.19 -0.93
CA ASN A 5 -3.40 -17.39 -0.07
C ASN A 5 -4.61 -16.95 -0.90
N PRO A 6 -5.80 -17.54 -0.74
CA PRO A 6 -6.96 -17.24 -1.57
C PRO A 6 -7.35 -15.76 -1.51
N LEU A 7 -6.99 -15.04 -0.44
CA LEU A 7 -7.28 -13.61 -0.30
C LEU A 7 -6.43 -12.75 -1.24
N THR A 8 -5.22 -13.18 -1.60
CA THR A 8 -4.37 -12.41 -2.55
C THR A 8 -4.90 -12.50 -3.97
N SER A 9 -5.70 -13.52 -4.29
CA SER A 9 -6.40 -13.60 -5.59
C SER A 9 -7.39 -12.45 -5.80
N ILE A 10 -7.97 -11.91 -4.72
CA ILE A 10 -8.90 -10.77 -4.76
C ILE A 10 -8.20 -9.54 -5.33
N LEU A 11 -6.93 -9.31 -4.96
CA LEU A 11 -6.13 -8.19 -5.46
C LEU A 11 -5.87 -8.28 -6.95
N ASN A 12 -5.67 -9.49 -7.47
CA ASN A 12 -5.45 -9.69 -8.90
C ASN A 12 -6.75 -9.55 -9.72
N GLN A 13 -7.90 -9.92 -9.16
CA GLN A 13 -9.21 -9.78 -9.80
C GLN A 13 -9.75 -8.35 -9.74
N ASN A 14 -9.34 -7.56 -8.74
CA ASN A 14 -9.85 -6.21 -8.48
C ASN A 14 -8.71 -5.18 -8.56
N LYS A 15 -7.91 -5.23 -9.62
CA LYS A 15 -6.79 -4.31 -9.78
C LYS A 15 -7.24 -2.86 -9.82
N LEU A 16 -6.40 -1.97 -9.29
CA LEU A 16 -6.62 -0.54 -9.43
C LEU A 16 -6.44 -0.11 -10.89
N GLU A 17 -7.52 0.40 -11.48
CA GLU A 17 -7.55 0.97 -12.85
C GLU A 17 -7.83 2.49 -12.81
N GLY A 18 -7.93 3.04 -11.61
CA GLY A 18 -8.01 4.47 -11.32
C GLY A 18 -9.43 5.01 -11.12
N SER A 19 -10.48 4.34 -11.62
CA SER A 19 -11.88 4.69 -11.32
C SER A 19 -12.44 4.00 -10.08
N ASN A 20 -11.84 2.87 -9.67
CA ASN A 20 -12.32 1.97 -8.63
C ASN A 20 -11.55 2.09 -7.30
N TYR A 21 -10.95 3.25 -7.01
CA TYR A 21 -10.08 3.44 -5.84
C TYR A 21 -10.72 2.99 -4.53
N VAL A 22 -11.97 3.38 -4.26
CA VAL A 22 -12.66 3.05 -2.99
C VAL A 22 -12.83 1.54 -2.79
N ASP A 23 -13.21 0.82 -3.85
CA ASP A 23 -13.41 -0.64 -3.77
C ASP A 23 -12.08 -1.38 -3.73
N TRP A 24 -11.09 -0.91 -4.50
CA TRP A 24 -9.72 -1.41 -4.45
C TRP A 24 -9.10 -1.25 -3.06
N GLU A 25 -9.23 -0.07 -2.45
CA GLU A 25 -8.71 0.24 -1.12
C GLU A 25 -9.37 -0.65 -0.06
N ARG A 26 -10.68 -0.90 -0.16
CA ARG A 26 -11.39 -1.83 0.72
C ARG A 26 -10.82 -3.25 0.63
N ASN A 27 -10.59 -3.74 -0.59
CA ASN A 27 -10.03 -5.07 -0.82
C ASN A 27 -8.59 -5.18 -0.30
N LEU A 28 -7.76 -4.17 -0.56
CA LEU A 28 -6.40 -4.08 -0.04
C LEU A 28 -6.38 -4.09 1.49
N ASN A 29 -7.24 -3.30 2.12
CA ASN A 29 -7.35 -3.23 3.58
C ASN A 29 -7.70 -4.58 4.21
N ILE A 30 -8.58 -5.37 3.58
CA ILE A 30 -8.94 -6.72 4.05
C ILE A 30 -7.71 -7.63 4.01
N VAL A 31 -7.00 -7.66 2.88
CA VAL A 31 -5.81 -8.51 2.72
C VAL A 31 -4.73 -8.11 3.72
N LEU A 32 -4.38 -6.82 3.82
CA LEU A 32 -3.35 -6.35 4.74
C LEU A 32 -3.73 -6.53 6.22
N THR A 33 -5.01 -6.52 6.57
CA THR A 33 -5.46 -6.85 7.93
C THR A 33 -5.17 -8.31 8.25
N VAL A 34 -5.49 -9.22 7.35
CA VAL A 34 -5.24 -10.66 7.55
C VAL A 34 -3.75 -10.98 7.60
N GLU A 35 -2.95 -10.28 6.78
CA GLU A 35 -1.50 -10.44 6.75
C GLU A 35 -0.78 -9.72 7.91
N GLY A 36 -1.48 -8.89 8.68
CA GLY A 36 -0.91 -8.15 9.81
C GLY A 36 -0.11 -6.90 9.43
N TYR A 37 -0.29 -6.36 8.23
CA TYR A 37 0.46 -5.22 7.69
C TYR A 37 -0.35 -3.94 7.57
N LYS A 38 -1.61 -3.90 8.04
CA LYS A 38 -2.47 -2.71 7.90
C LYS A 38 -1.87 -1.43 8.48
N LEU A 39 -1.12 -1.51 9.58
CA LEU A 39 -0.63 -0.32 10.30
C LEU A 39 0.27 0.57 9.43
N VAL A 40 1.14 -0.03 8.61
CA VAL A 40 2.13 0.71 7.80
C VAL A 40 1.53 1.49 6.63
N ILE A 41 0.25 1.28 6.31
CA ILE A 41 -0.48 2.06 5.32
C ILE A 41 -1.39 3.12 5.95
N THR A 42 -1.61 3.07 7.27
CA THR A 42 -2.46 4.02 8.00
C THR A 42 -1.68 5.03 8.83
N GLU A 43 -0.48 4.65 9.25
CA GLU A 43 0.41 5.47 10.06
C GLU A 43 1.60 5.95 9.20
N GLU A 44 2.13 7.13 9.52
CA GLU A 44 3.33 7.63 8.87
C GLU A 44 4.55 6.74 9.16
N CYS A 45 5.55 6.85 8.30
CA CYS A 45 6.79 6.09 8.39
C CYS A 45 7.43 6.24 9.77
N LEU A 46 7.80 5.12 10.41
CA LEU A 46 8.55 5.19 11.66
C LEU A 46 9.91 5.83 11.41
N GLU A 47 10.30 6.72 12.32
CA GLU A 47 11.65 7.28 12.30
C GLU A 47 12.68 6.19 12.59
N LYS A 48 13.82 6.30 11.91
CA LYS A 48 14.93 5.38 12.13
C LYS A 48 15.45 5.56 13.57
N PRO A 49 15.66 4.49 14.33
CA PRO A 49 16.24 4.56 15.66
C PRO A 49 17.61 5.23 15.65
N ASP A 50 17.90 5.98 16.71
CA ASP A 50 19.22 6.58 16.96
C ASP A 50 20.30 5.52 17.24
N GLU A 51 21.57 5.91 17.18
CA GLU A 51 22.70 4.99 17.42
C GLU A 51 22.74 4.43 18.85
N ASP A 52 22.13 5.13 19.81
CA ASP A 52 21.99 4.73 21.22
C ASP A 52 20.70 3.96 21.51
N ALA A 53 19.89 3.67 20.48
CA ALA A 53 18.67 2.90 20.62
C ALA A 53 18.95 1.51 21.18
N ASN A 54 18.05 1.05 22.07
CA ASN A 54 18.16 -0.29 22.60
C ASN A 54 17.74 -1.35 21.57
N ASP A 55 18.12 -2.60 21.83
CA ASP A 55 17.83 -3.74 20.96
C ASP A 55 16.33 -3.95 20.70
N ASP A 56 15.46 -3.61 21.66
CA ASP A 56 14.01 -3.72 21.48
C ASP A 56 13.47 -2.66 20.52
N GLN A 57 13.98 -1.43 20.55
CA GLN A 57 13.63 -0.36 19.61
C GLN A 57 14.04 -0.71 18.18
N VAL A 58 15.27 -1.23 18.01
CA VAL A 58 15.75 -1.69 16.70
C VAL A 58 14.88 -2.82 16.16
N LYS A 59 14.54 -3.80 17.00
CA LYS A 59 13.63 -4.91 16.62
C LYS A 59 12.24 -4.45 16.22
N VAL A 60 11.69 -3.41 16.87
CA VAL A 60 10.39 -2.83 16.49
C VAL A 60 10.50 -2.18 15.12
N TYR A 61 11.55 -1.39 14.88
CA TYR A 61 11.79 -0.74 13.59
C TYR A 61 11.98 -1.76 12.47
N ASP A 62 12.80 -2.80 12.66
CA ASP A 62 13.02 -3.84 11.65
C ASP A 62 11.73 -4.58 11.28
N LYS A 63 10.87 -4.87 12.27
CA LYS A 63 9.54 -5.45 12.03
C LYS A 63 8.66 -4.52 11.21
N TRP A 64 8.70 -3.22 11.51
CA TRP A 64 7.95 -2.22 10.78
C TRP A 64 8.43 -2.08 9.33
N VAL A 65 9.75 -2.01 9.10
CA VAL A 65 10.35 -1.95 7.75
C VAL A 65 9.92 -3.15 6.93
N LYS A 66 9.97 -4.35 7.50
CA LYS A 66 9.51 -5.56 6.82
C LYS A 66 8.02 -5.51 6.49
N ALA A 67 7.19 -5.00 7.41
CA ALA A 67 5.76 -4.84 7.16
C ALA A 67 5.48 -3.81 6.05
N ASP A 68 6.22 -2.69 6.02
CA ASP A 68 6.15 -1.68 4.96
C ASP A 68 6.54 -2.28 3.60
N GLU A 69 7.67 -2.98 3.52
CA GLU A 69 8.10 -3.66 2.30
C GLU A 69 7.03 -4.61 1.75
N MET A 70 6.42 -5.43 2.63
CA MET A 70 5.35 -6.35 2.25
C MET A 70 4.09 -5.60 1.80
N ALA A 71 3.69 -4.55 2.50
CA ALA A 71 2.55 -3.72 2.12
C ALA A 71 2.76 -3.05 0.76
N ARG A 72 3.96 -2.53 0.46
CA ARG A 72 4.30 -2.00 -0.86
C ARG A 72 4.17 -3.05 -1.95
N CYS A 73 4.64 -4.29 -1.71
CA CYS A 73 4.45 -5.39 -2.65
C CYS A 73 2.97 -5.68 -2.93
N TYR A 74 2.13 -5.71 -1.87
CA TYR A 74 0.68 -5.89 -2.01
C TYR A 74 0.01 -4.75 -2.78
N ILE A 75 0.41 -3.50 -2.52
CA ILE A 75 -0.06 -2.34 -3.29
C ILE A 75 0.31 -2.54 -4.76
N LEU A 76 1.60 -2.75 -5.08
CA LEU A 76 2.08 -2.86 -6.46
C LEU A 76 1.41 -4.00 -7.26
N VAL A 77 1.24 -5.18 -6.67
CA VAL A 77 0.64 -6.33 -7.38
C VAL A 77 -0.87 -6.14 -7.61
N SER A 78 -1.51 -5.33 -6.76
CA SER A 78 -2.95 -5.01 -6.84
C SER A 78 -3.27 -3.88 -7.82
N MET A 79 -2.32 -3.44 -8.64
CA MET A 79 -2.49 -2.31 -9.56
C MET A 79 -2.36 -2.73 -11.02
N ALA A 80 -2.98 -1.98 -11.92
CA ALA A 80 -2.70 -2.08 -13.35
C ALA A 80 -1.25 -1.64 -13.64
N ASN A 81 -0.60 -2.27 -14.62
CA ASN A 81 0.83 -2.09 -14.93
C ASN A 81 1.26 -0.62 -15.07
N VAL A 82 0.40 0.23 -15.68
CA VAL A 82 0.72 1.67 -15.86
C VAL A 82 0.85 2.38 -14.51
N LEU A 83 -0.06 2.12 -13.57
CA LEU A 83 -0.01 2.72 -12.24
C LEU A 83 1.09 2.10 -11.38
N GLN A 84 1.31 0.79 -11.51
CA GLN A 84 2.41 0.09 -10.85
C GLN A 84 3.76 0.73 -11.20
N TYR A 85 4.03 0.96 -12.49
CA TYR A 85 5.27 1.61 -12.96
C TYR A 85 5.45 3.02 -12.39
N GLN A 86 4.36 3.78 -12.23
CA GLN A 86 4.40 5.13 -11.67
C GLN A 86 4.71 5.17 -10.17
N HIS A 87 4.43 4.10 -9.43
CA HIS A 87 4.53 4.07 -7.97
C HIS A 87 5.65 3.15 -7.45
N GLN A 88 6.34 2.39 -8.31
CA GLN A 88 7.38 1.43 -7.90
C GLN A 88 8.59 2.05 -7.20
N SER A 89 8.85 3.34 -7.39
CA SER A 89 9.99 4.05 -6.79
C SER A 89 9.65 4.78 -5.49
N MET A 90 8.42 4.66 -4.98
CA MET A 90 8.02 5.35 -3.76
C MET A 90 8.60 4.67 -2.51
N GLY A 91 8.98 5.50 -1.53
CA GLY A 91 9.74 5.08 -0.36
C GLY A 91 8.95 4.21 0.61
N SER A 92 7.69 4.56 0.88
CA SER A 92 6.83 3.88 1.86
C SER A 92 5.48 3.48 1.28
N ALA A 93 4.82 2.50 1.91
CA ALA A 93 3.47 2.07 1.57
C ALA A 93 2.44 3.18 1.85
N TYR A 94 2.65 3.95 2.92
CA TYR A 94 1.85 5.12 3.25
C TYR A 94 1.86 6.17 2.14
N ASP A 95 3.06 6.57 1.66
CA ASP A 95 3.20 7.56 0.58
C ASP A 95 2.54 7.11 -0.72
N MET A 96 2.66 5.81 -1.04
CA MET A 96 1.98 5.21 -2.17
C MET A 96 0.47 5.38 -2.05
N LEU A 97 -0.11 5.05 -0.90
CA LEU A 97 -1.56 5.13 -0.69
C LEU A 97 -2.07 6.57 -0.77
N GLU A 98 -1.35 7.51 -0.15
CA GLU A 98 -1.67 8.95 -0.19
C GLU A 98 -1.56 9.52 -1.60
N SER A 99 -0.53 9.14 -2.37
CA SER A 99 -0.41 9.52 -3.79
C SER A 99 -1.60 9.02 -4.61
N LEU A 100 -1.99 7.76 -4.41
CA LEU A 100 -3.10 7.14 -5.14
C LEU A 100 -4.45 7.78 -4.79
N LYS A 101 -4.65 8.14 -3.53
CA LYS A 101 -5.82 8.90 -3.07
C LYS A 101 -5.91 10.27 -3.75
N LYS A 102 -4.79 10.98 -3.83
CA LYS A 102 -4.73 12.29 -4.53
C LYS A 102 -5.00 12.14 -6.03
N TYR A 103 -4.47 11.08 -6.65
CA TYR A 103 -4.74 10.76 -8.05
C TYR A 103 -6.23 10.51 -8.31
N SER A 104 -6.90 9.72 -7.46
CA SER A 104 -8.32 9.38 -7.63
C SER A 104 -9.22 10.61 -7.49
N VAL A 105 -8.99 11.47 -6.49
CA VAL A 105 -9.70 12.75 -6.32
C VAL A 105 -9.49 13.67 -7.52
N SER A 106 -8.25 13.80 -8.00
CA SER A 106 -7.91 14.65 -9.15
C SER A 106 -8.61 14.20 -10.44
N LYS A 107 -8.75 12.88 -10.65
CA LYS A 107 -9.46 12.32 -11.81
C LYS A 107 -10.97 12.62 -11.75
N ILE A 108 -11.59 12.50 -10.57
CA ILE A 108 -13.01 12.85 -10.36
C ILE A 108 -13.24 14.34 -10.65
N VAL A 109 -12.37 15.23 -10.15
CA VAL A 109 -12.48 16.67 -10.39
C VAL A 109 -12.38 17.01 -11.89
N ARG A 110 -11.48 16.35 -12.63
CA ARG A 110 -11.35 16.56 -14.08
C ARG A 110 -12.57 16.07 -14.86
N LEU A 111 -13.13 14.91 -14.51
CA LEU A 111 -14.33 14.39 -15.17
C LEU A 111 -15.56 15.29 -14.95
N ARG A 112 -15.69 15.91 -13.77
CA ARG A 112 -16.75 16.89 -13.48
C ARG A 112 -16.60 18.23 -14.20
N ARG A 113 -15.44 18.50 -14.82
CA ARG A 113 -15.11 19.76 -15.50
C ARG A 113 -15.13 19.64 -17.03
N GLN A 114 -15.40 18.46 -17.59
CA GLN A 114 -15.60 18.32 -19.03
C GLN A 114 -17.05 18.71 -19.37
N PRO A 115 -17.27 19.61 -20.34
CA PRO A 115 -18.61 20.08 -20.76
C PRO A 115 -19.41 19.00 -21.48
#